data_AF-A0A8C5NN39-F1
#
_entry.id   AF-A0A8C5NN39-F1
#
_cell.length_a   1.000
_cell.length_b   1.000
_cell.length_c   1.000
_cell.angle_alpha   90.00
_cell.angle_beta   90.00
_cell.angle_gamma   90.00
#
_symmetry.space_group_name_H-M   'P 1'
#
loop_
_entity.id
_entity.type
_entity.pdbx_description
1 polymer ?
#
loop_
_entity_poly.entity_id
_entity_poly.type
_entity_poly.pdbx_seq_one_letter_code
_entity_poly.pdbx_strand_id
1 'polypeptide(L)'
;LSSHIQFGATSVTTFALFLCHKIEPALYNAVCKRTAKAIAEDMQGKFPDFQGNRANLEVCILRYLAEQENFEYYKQYLWSPKQFCQSYIETRVRSYCLNGSRRLRIFLDCFDILYKNILSAISLSTQIVKDRKDREDKVSLWLDEFCRELTEVINLPRSDLKGIEHLEVTDIEFLSSAMTKALDDLRERLMKELAGAKLSSFPRQPHTILAEHFSGCWAQCPFCGAVCTNTMQNHDGDHQVVFHRPQALTGFTWWKIFPGIEYNTHELIIDICSSLVASDCRFKFGGGPWIPYKTYRNAGPPVSTWNILPDPSMQAYWKWFVSHFRTQLEALYNGKFQGKGEIPEGWRRVTKQEALSELEKC
;
A
#
# COMPACT_ATOMS: atom_id res chain seq x y z
N LEU A 1 59.95 -14.70 13.69
CA LEU A 1 59.29 -13.38 13.78
C LEU A 1 58.62 -12.98 12.46
N SER A 2 59.35 -12.92 11.33
CA SER A 2 58.74 -12.56 10.02
C SER A 2 57.60 -13.50 9.56
N SER A 3 57.75 -14.81 9.75
CA SER A 3 56.72 -15.81 9.37
C SER A 3 55.43 -15.67 10.19
N HIS A 4 55.53 -15.56 11.53
CA HIS A 4 54.36 -15.38 12.40
C HIS A 4 53.61 -14.07 12.14
N ILE A 5 54.32 -12.99 11.81
CA ILE A 5 53.70 -11.71 11.43
C ILE A 5 52.93 -11.86 10.10
N GLN A 6 53.48 -12.61 9.14
CA GLN A 6 52.85 -12.86 7.84
C GLN A 6 51.60 -13.76 7.96
N PHE A 7 51.64 -14.79 8.81
CA PHE A 7 50.46 -15.62 9.12
C PHE A 7 49.35 -14.82 9.86
N GLY A 8 49.72 -13.98 10.83
CA GLY A 8 48.76 -13.11 11.54
C GLY A 8 48.09 -12.08 10.62
N ALA A 9 48.83 -11.46 9.70
CA ALA A 9 48.27 -10.54 8.71
C ALA A 9 47.31 -11.23 7.72
N THR A 10 47.58 -12.50 7.39
CA THR A 10 46.73 -13.31 6.50
C THR A 10 45.41 -13.67 7.21
N SER A 11 45.47 -14.11 8.47
CA SER A 11 44.30 -14.42 9.30
C SER A 11 43.34 -13.24 9.46
N VAL A 12 43.88 -12.04 9.74
CA VAL A 12 43.08 -10.81 9.86
C VAL A 12 42.39 -10.43 8.55
N THR A 13 43.09 -10.57 7.43
CA THR A 13 42.50 -10.27 6.12
C THR A 13 41.38 -11.27 5.78
N THR A 14 41.58 -12.56 6.06
CA THR A 14 40.54 -13.59 5.89
C THR A 14 39.33 -13.33 6.77
N PHE A 15 39.54 -12.97 8.04
CA PHE A 15 38.47 -12.59 8.95
C PHE A 15 37.66 -11.42 8.39
N ALA A 16 38.35 -10.36 7.97
CA ALA A 16 37.70 -9.15 7.49
C ALA A 16 36.88 -9.39 6.22
N LEU A 17 37.43 -10.14 5.27
CA LEU A 17 36.72 -10.51 4.04
C LEU A 17 35.50 -11.39 4.30
N PHE A 18 35.61 -12.40 5.18
CA PHE A 18 34.47 -13.25 5.54
C PHE A 18 33.36 -12.43 6.19
N LEU A 19 33.71 -11.58 7.16
CA LEU A 19 32.73 -10.77 7.86
C LEU A 19 32.05 -9.77 6.91
N CYS A 20 32.81 -9.11 6.03
CA CYS A 20 32.25 -8.25 4.98
C CYS A 20 31.31 -9.01 4.04
N HIS A 21 31.62 -10.26 3.66
CA HIS A 21 30.71 -11.09 2.87
C HIS A 21 29.38 -11.35 3.60
N LYS A 22 29.39 -11.48 4.93
CA LYS A 22 28.15 -11.62 5.73
C LYS A 22 27.41 -10.29 5.89
N ILE A 23 28.13 -9.18 6.05
CA ILE A 23 27.56 -7.84 6.19
C ILE A 23 26.87 -7.39 4.89
N GLU A 24 27.48 -7.64 3.72
CA GLU A 24 26.99 -7.16 2.42
C GLU A 24 25.49 -7.43 2.16
N PRO A 25 24.98 -8.68 2.19
CA PRO A 25 23.56 -8.94 1.97
C PRO A 25 22.67 -8.40 3.10
N ALA A 26 23.15 -8.38 4.35
CA ALA A 26 22.41 -7.86 5.49
C ALA A 26 22.23 -6.34 5.39
N LEU A 27 23.30 -5.63 5.02
CA LEU A 27 23.32 -4.19 4.78
C LEU A 27 22.42 -3.85 3.59
N TYR A 28 22.58 -4.52 2.44
CA TYR A 28 21.72 -4.28 1.27
C TYR A 28 20.23 -4.37 1.63
N ASN A 29 19.83 -5.45 2.31
CA ASN A 29 18.45 -5.68 2.71
C ASN A 29 17.95 -4.59 3.66
N ALA A 30 18.75 -4.23 4.67
CA ALA A 30 18.42 -3.16 5.61
C ALA A 30 18.26 -1.81 4.91
N VAL A 31 19.14 -1.46 3.97
CA VAL A 31 19.05 -0.22 3.21
C VAL A 31 17.78 -0.20 2.35
N CYS A 32 17.47 -1.29 1.64
CA CYS A 32 16.23 -1.38 0.86
C CYS A 32 14.98 -1.23 1.73
N LYS A 33 14.92 -1.91 2.88
CA LYS A 33 13.79 -1.80 3.83
C LYS A 33 13.65 -0.37 4.36
N ARG A 34 14.75 0.24 4.80
CA ARG A 34 14.76 1.61 5.34
C ARG A 34 14.38 2.64 4.27
N THR A 35 14.90 2.48 3.05
CA THR A 35 14.54 3.34 1.91
C THR A 35 13.07 3.22 1.56
N ALA A 36 12.51 1.99 1.53
CA ALA A 36 11.09 1.79 1.24
C ALA A 36 10.19 2.52 2.24
N LYS A 37 10.53 2.40 3.54
CA LYS A 37 9.84 3.08 4.64
C LYS A 37 9.98 4.61 4.52
N ALA A 38 11.20 5.11 4.30
CA ALA A 38 11.45 6.55 4.17
C ALA A 38 10.72 7.17 2.96
N ILE A 39 10.59 6.46 1.84
CA ILE A 39 9.77 6.90 0.70
C ILE A 39 8.30 7.02 1.10
N ALA A 40 7.76 5.99 1.77
CA ALA A 40 6.37 6.00 2.23
C ALA A 40 6.11 7.17 3.20
N GLU A 41 6.98 7.37 4.18
CA GLU A 41 6.89 8.45 5.17
C GLU A 41 7.01 9.84 4.54
N ASP A 42 7.95 10.03 3.60
CA ASP A 42 8.11 11.31 2.89
C ASP A 42 6.89 11.62 2.02
N MET A 43 6.29 10.60 1.40
CA MET A 43 5.05 10.76 0.63
C MET A 43 3.86 11.08 1.52
N GLN A 44 3.72 10.44 2.69
CA GLN A 44 2.70 10.80 3.69
C GLN A 44 2.86 12.25 4.16
N GLY A 45 4.09 12.73 4.33
CA GLY A 45 4.34 14.12 4.72
C GLY A 45 4.01 15.16 3.65
N LYS A 46 4.09 14.81 2.36
CA LYS A 46 4.04 15.79 1.24
C LYS A 46 2.82 15.72 0.34
N PHE A 47 2.17 14.56 0.25
CA PHE A 47 1.06 14.37 -0.68
C PHE A 47 -0.27 14.36 0.09
N PRO A 48 -1.19 15.29 -0.22
CA PRO A 48 -2.51 15.33 0.42
C PRO A 48 -3.24 14.00 0.37
N ASP A 49 -3.09 13.25 -0.73
CA ASP A 49 -3.65 11.92 -0.94
C ASP A 49 -3.36 10.94 0.21
N PHE A 50 -2.21 11.12 0.90
CA PHE A 50 -1.71 10.20 1.91
C PHE A 50 -1.69 10.76 3.34
N GLN A 51 -2.26 11.94 3.56
CA GLN A 51 -2.29 12.61 4.87
C GLN A 51 -3.52 12.27 5.72
N GLY A 52 -4.53 11.62 5.14
CA GLY A 52 -5.80 11.32 5.79
C GLY A 52 -6.07 9.83 5.96
N ASN A 53 -7.33 9.51 6.24
CA ASN A 53 -7.81 8.13 6.31
C ASN A 53 -8.25 7.62 4.93
N ARG A 54 -8.80 6.40 4.88
CA ARG A 54 -9.26 5.78 3.62
C ARG A 54 -10.36 6.57 2.90
N ALA A 55 -11.22 7.30 3.61
CA ALA A 55 -12.24 8.15 2.97
C ALA A 55 -11.58 9.35 2.26
N ASN A 56 -10.54 9.95 2.85
CA ASN A 56 -9.75 10.99 2.18
C ASN A 56 -9.08 10.45 0.90
N LEU A 57 -8.54 9.23 0.97
CA LEU A 57 -7.96 8.58 -0.22
C LEU A 57 -9.02 8.30 -1.28
N GLU A 58 -10.23 7.86 -0.89
CA GLU A 58 -11.34 7.67 -1.83
C GLU A 58 -11.71 8.97 -2.54
N VAL A 59 -11.79 10.10 -1.84
CA VAL A 59 -11.99 11.42 -2.46
C VAL A 59 -10.89 11.74 -3.48
N CYS A 60 -9.62 11.47 -3.15
CA CYS A 60 -8.50 11.68 -4.07
C CYS A 60 -8.58 10.77 -5.31
N ILE A 61 -9.03 9.53 -5.15
CA ILE A 61 -9.27 8.58 -6.24
C ILE A 61 -10.42 9.06 -7.13
N LEU A 62 -11.54 9.51 -6.55
CA LEU A 62 -12.67 10.03 -7.31
C LEU A 62 -12.29 11.30 -8.08
N ARG A 63 -11.48 12.19 -7.47
CA ARG A 63 -10.91 13.34 -8.18
C ARG A 63 -10.03 12.91 -9.35
N TYR A 64 -9.10 11.98 -9.12
CA TYR A 64 -8.26 11.42 -10.18
C TYR A 64 -9.09 10.83 -11.33
N LEU A 65 -10.10 10.02 -11.02
CA LEU A 65 -11.00 9.44 -12.02
C LEU A 65 -11.74 10.51 -12.84
N ALA A 66 -12.18 11.59 -12.19
CA ALA A 66 -12.85 12.71 -12.86
C ALA A 66 -11.89 13.59 -13.68
N GLU A 67 -10.62 13.67 -13.30
CA GLU A 67 -9.59 14.35 -14.10
C GLU A 67 -9.24 13.53 -15.36
N GLN A 68 -9.16 12.20 -15.23
CA GLN A 68 -8.84 11.32 -16.36
C GLN A 68 -10.01 11.17 -17.34
N GLU A 69 -11.26 11.27 -16.86
CA GLU A 69 -12.50 11.00 -17.62
C GLU A 69 -12.46 9.68 -18.41
N ASN A 70 -11.67 8.70 -17.94
CA ASN A 70 -11.51 7.42 -18.60
C ASN A 70 -12.49 6.40 -18.00
N PHE A 71 -13.54 6.07 -18.75
CA PHE A 71 -14.57 5.12 -18.31
C PHE A 71 -14.03 3.74 -17.94
N GLU A 72 -12.92 3.29 -18.56
CA GLU A 72 -12.31 2.00 -18.21
C GLU A 72 -11.76 2.02 -16.78
N TYR A 73 -11.18 3.14 -16.35
CA TYR A 73 -10.72 3.29 -14.97
C TYR A 73 -11.89 3.31 -13.99
N TYR A 74 -13.01 3.94 -14.35
CA TYR A 74 -14.22 3.86 -13.54
C TYR A 74 -14.74 2.43 -13.40
N LYS A 75 -14.78 1.65 -14.49
CA LYS A 75 -15.19 0.24 -14.42
C LYS A 75 -14.30 -0.56 -13.47
N GLN A 76 -12.97 -0.41 -13.60
CA GLN A 76 -12.02 -1.08 -12.71
C GLN A 76 -12.23 -0.68 -11.23
N TYR A 77 -12.46 0.61 -10.97
CA TYR A 77 -12.75 1.10 -9.62
C TYR A 77 -14.07 0.56 -9.07
N LEU A 78 -15.14 0.52 -9.88
CA LEU A 78 -16.45 0.05 -9.45
C LEU A 78 -16.50 -1.48 -9.22
N TRP A 79 -15.80 -2.26 -10.04
CA TRP A 79 -15.78 -3.72 -9.90
C TRP A 79 -14.74 -4.24 -8.91
N SER A 80 -13.59 -3.58 -8.83
CA SER A 80 -12.45 -4.02 -8.02
C SER A 80 -11.83 -2.84 -7.25
N PRO A 81 -12.57 -2.18 -6.34
CA PRO A 81 -12.11 -0.97 -5.67
C PRO A 81 -10.81 -1.15 -4.89
N LYS A 82 -10.62 -2.33 -4.27
CA LYS A 82 -9.36 -2.68 -3.57
C LYS A 82 -8.16 -2.67 -4.51
N GLN A 83 -8.28 -3.33 -5.66
CA GLN A 83 -7.20 -3.43 -6.65
C GLN A 83 -6.93 -2.07 -7.29
N PHE A 84 -7.98 -1.31 -7.60
CA PHE A 84 -7.83 0.04 -8.14
C PHE A 84 -7.11 0.96 -7.15
N CYS A 85 -7.49 0.93 -5.88
CA CYS A 85 -6.82 1.69 -4.82
C CYS A 85 -5.33 1.33 -4.73
N GLN A 86 -4.98 0.05 -4.76
CA GLN A 86 -3.57 -0.40 -4.77
C GLN A 86 -2.81 0.10 -6.01
N SER A 87 -3.41 -0.01 -7.20
CA SER A 87 -2.83 0.48 -8.46
C SER A 87 -2.64 2.00 -8.47
N TYR A 88 -3.59 2.74 -7.91
CA TYR A 88 -3.50 4.19 -7.74
C TYR A 88 -2.30 4.56 -6.87
N ILE A 89 -2.18 3.98 -5.67
CA ILE A 89 -1.05 4.22 -4.76
C ILE A 89 0.27 3.86 -5.44
N GLU A 90 0.33 2.71 -6.10
CA GLU A 90 1.53 2.29 -6.83
C GLU A 90 1.91 3.30 -7.93
N THR A 91 0.95 3.80 -8.69
CA THR A 91 1.18 4.80 -9.73
C THR A 91 1.73 6.10 -9.14
N ARG A 92 1.18 6.57 -8.01
CA ARG A 92 1.69 7.77 -7.31
C ARG A 92 3.10 7.56 -6.77
N VAL A 93 3.40 6.41 -6.19
CA VAL A 93 4.76 6.04 -5.73
C VAL A 93 5.74 5.99 -6.89
N ARG A 94 5.39 5.32 -7.98
CA ARG A 94 6.22 5.23 -9.18
C ARG A 94 6.52 6.64 -9.70
N SER A 95 5.49 7.48 -9.87
CA SER A 95 5.65 8.86 -10.31
C SER A 95 6.57 9.67 -9.39
N TYR A 96 6.39 9.56 -8.08
CA TYR A 96 7.25 10.20 -7.09
C TYR A 96 8.72 9.76 -7.21
N CYS A 97 8.96 8.47 -7.47
CA CYS A 97 10.29 7.90 -7.62
C CYS A 97 10.91 8.07 -9.02
N LEU A 98 10.14 8.43 -10.06
CA LEU A 98 10.66 8.71 -11.40
C LEU A 98 11.60 9.93 -11.41
N ASN A 99 11.44 10.84 -10.46
CA ASN A 99 12.45 11.87 -10.21
C ASN A 99 13.67 11.22 -9.53
N GLY A 100 14.54 10.61 -10.34
CA GLY A 100 15.66 9.76 -9.90
C GLY A 100 16.58 10.41 -8.88
N SER A 101 16.69 11.74 -8.88
CA SER A 101 17.46 12.50 -7.88
C SER A 101 16.95 12.31 -6.45
N ARG A 102 15.63 12.20 -6.25
CA ARG A 102 15.01 12.14 -4.92
C ARG A 102 15.13 10.75 -4.31
N ARG A 103 14.79 9.72 -5.10
CA ARG A 103 14.93 8.31 -4.67
C ARG A 103 16.38 8.01 -4.32
N LEU A 104 17.32 8.42 -5.18
CA LEU A 104 18.74 8.21 -4.97
C LEU A 104 19.22 8.92 -3.69
N ARG A 105 18.76 10.16 -3.44
CA ARG A 105 19.09 10.87 -2.20
C ARG A 105 18.62 10.15 -0.94
N ILE A 106 17.33 9.79 -0.86
CA ILE A 106 16.78 9.07 0.31
C ILE A 106 17.55 7.76 0.53
N PHE A 107 17.87 7.07 -0.56
CA PHE A 107 18.65 5.86 -0.53
C PHE A 107 20.05 6.08 0.04
N LEU A 108 20.79 7.07 -0.47
CA LEU A 108 22.13 7.43 0.01
C LEU A 108 22.12 7.83 1.47
N ASP A 109 21.13 8.62 1.89
CA ASP A 109 20.97 9.01 3.31
C ASP A 109 20.76 7.77 4.19
N CYS A 110 19.92 6.81 3.75
CA CYS A 110 19.70 5.55 4.47
C CYS A 110 20.97 4.68 4.53
N PHE A 111 21.71 4.62 3.42
CA PHE A 111 22.97 3.89 3.34
C PHE A 111 24.01 4.47 4.30
N ASP A 112 24.25 5.78 4.25
CA ASP A 112 25.26 6.44 5.06
C ASP A 112 24.97 6.30 6.56
N ILE A 113 23.70 6.31 6.98
CA ILE A 113 23.32 6.03 8.38
C ILE A 113 23.72 4.61 8.79
N LEU A 114 23.35 3.60 8.00
CA LEU A 114 23.63 2.20 8.33
C LEU A 114 25.14 1.90 8.27
N TYR A 115 25.83 2.50 7.30
CA TYR A 115 27.28 2.41 7.16
C TYR A 115 28.00 2.96 8.40
N LYS A 116 27.61 4.15 8.87
CA LYS A 116 28.16 4.75 10.10
C LYS A 116 27.91 3.88 11.33
N ASN A 117 26.74 3.26 11.43
CA ASN A 117 26.44 2.35 12.54
C ASN A 117 27.37 1.13 12.54
N ILE A 118 27.68 0.56 11.37
CA ILE A 118 28.62 -0.57 11.26
C ILE A 118 30.04 -0.15 11.63
N LEU A 119 30.51 1.01 11.16
CA LEU A 119 31.83 1.54 11.56
C LEU A 119 31.90 1.80 13.07
N SER A 120 30.82 2.33 13.66
CA SER A 120 30.71 2.53 15.10
C SER A 120 30.79 1.21 15.85
N ALA A 121 30.06 0.17 15.40
CA ALA A 121 30.10 -1.15 15.99
C ALA A 121 31.50 -1.77 15.95
N ILE A 122 32.23 -1.62 14.83
CA ILE A 122 33.64 -2.07 14.73
C ILE A 122 34.52 -1.35 15.75
N SER A 123 34.39 -0.03 15.85
CA SER A 123 35.19 0.79 16.76
C SER A 123 34.94 0.40 18.22
N LEU A 124 33.67 0.31 18.64
CA LEU A 124 33.27 -0.07 20.00
C LEU A 124 33.74 -1.48 20.35
N SER A 125 33.53 -2.44 19.44
CA SER A 125 33.98 -3.82 19.63
C SER A 125 35.49 -3.92 19.81
N THR A 126 36.23 -3.13 19.04
CA THR A 126 37.69 -3.07 19.12
C THR A 126 38.16 -2.48 20.44
N GLN A 127 37.53 -1.38 20.89
CA GLN A 127 37.86 -0.74 22.18
C GLN A 127 37.64 -1.67 23.37
N ILE A 128 36.56 -2.46 23.36
CA ILE A 128 36.20 -3.36 24.46
C ILE A 128 37.19 -4.51 24.65
N VAL A 129 37.86 -4.95 23.58
CA VAL A 129 38.80 -6.09 23.62
C VAL A 129 40.28 -5.67 23.57
N LYS A 130 40.59 -4.41 23.26
CA LYS A 130 41.95 -3.90 23.08
C LYS A 130 42.85 -4.14 24.30
N ASP A 131 42.37 -3.81 25.50
CA ASP A 131 43.17 -3.86 26.74
C ASP A 131 43.13 -5.21 27.45
N ARG A 132 42.40 -6.19 26.89
CA ARG A 132 42.35 -7.56 27.44
C ARG A 132 43.69 -8.26 27.28
N LYS A 133 44.10 -9.06 28.28
CA LYS A 133 45.40 -9.75 28.28
C LYS A 133 45.30 -11.22 27.86
N ASP A 134 44.14 -11.82 28.12
CA ASP A 134 43.71 -13.13 27.64
C ASP A 134 43.51 -13.10 26.12
N ARG A 135 44.08 -14.06 25.39
CA ARG A 135 43.94 -14.16 23.92
C ARG A 135 42.88 -15.15 23.47
N GLU A 136 42.56 -16.15 24.29
CA GLU A 136 41.71 -17.30 23.91
C GLU A 136 40.28 -16.89 23.54
N ASP A 137 39.75 -15.78 24.07
CA ASP A 137 38.35 -15.38 23.84
C ASP A 137 38.16 -14.01 23.16
N LYS A 138 39.25 -13.32 22.77
CA LYS A 138 39.15 -11.94 22.24
C LYS A 138 38.27 -11.83 21.00
N VAL A 139 38.42 -12.78 20.08
CA VAL A 139 37.69 -12.77 18.80
C VAL A 139 36.22 -13.08 19.01
N SER A 140 35.89 -14.10 19.82
CA SER A 140 34.52 -14.42 20.18
C SER A 140 33.82 -13.22 20.81
N LEU A 141 34.46 -12.60 21.80
CA LEU A 141 33.91 -11.44 22.50
C LEU A 141 33.73 -10.24 21.56
N TRP A 142 34.69 -9.99 20.66
CA TRP A 142 34.57 -8.95 19.65
C TRP A 142 33.35 -9.19 18.74
N LEU A 143 33.12 -10.44 18.33
CA LEU A 143 31.96 -10.82 17.50
C LEU A 143 30.63 -10.67 18.26
N ASP A 144 30.60 -11.04 19.55
CA ASP A 144 29.42 -10.90 20.40
C ASP A 144 29.03 -9.42 20.57
N GLU A 145 30.03 -8.58 20.86
CA GLU A 145 29.90 -7.14 20.96
C GLU A 145 29.42 -6.52 19.64
N PHE A 146 30.06 -6.88 18.53
CA PHE A 146 29.73 -6.40 17.20
C PHE A 146 28.28 -6.74 16.80
N CYS A 147 27.86 -7.99 17.03
CA CYS A 147 26.48 -8.42 16.77
C CYS A 147 25.48 -7.71 17.69
N ARG A 148 25.83 -7.47 18.95
CA ARG A 148 24.95 -6.76 19.89
C ARG A 148 24.68 -5.34 19.42
N GLU A 149 25.71 -4.58 19.05
CA GLU A 149 25.58 -3.21 18.56
C GLU A 149 24.76 -3.12 17.26
N LEU A 150 24.71 -4.20 16.47
CA LEU A 150 24.00 -4.24 15.19
C LEU A 150 22.62 -4.89 15.22
N THR A 151 22.16 -5.38 16.38
CA THR A 151 20.92 -6.18 16.49
C THR A 151 19.70 -5.48 15.89
N GLU A 152 19.55 -4.17 16.13
CA GLU A 152 18.43 -3.36 15.60
C GLU A 152 18.78 -2.61 14.29
N VAL A 153 19.98 -2.84 13.75
CA VAL A 153 20.51 -2.12 12.58
C VAL A 153 20.45 -2.98 11.33
N ILE A 154 21.01 -4.19 11.39
CA ILE A 154 21.03 -5.18 10.31
C ILE A 154 20.78 -6.58 10.85
N ASN A 155 20.14 -7.43 10.06
CA ASN A 155 19.95 -8.83 10.44
C ASN A 155 21.26 -9.62 10.22
N LEU A 156 22.11 -9.65 11.24
CA LEU A 156 23.38 -10.37 11.24
C LEU A 156 23.49 -11.27 12.50
N PRO A 157 22.91 -12.49 12.46
CA PRO A 157 22.96 -13.41 13.59
C PRO A 157 24.40 -13.81 13.93
N ARG A 158 24.74 -13.80 15.24
CA ARG A 158 26.05 -14.26 15.72
C ARG A 158 26.37 -15.71 15.33
N SER A 159 25.34 -16.55 15.15
CA SER A 159 25.45 -17.92 14.64
C SER A 159 26.12 -18.00 13.26
N ASP A 160 25.95 -16.98 12.42
CA ASP A 160 26.46 -16.95 11.05
C ASP A 160 27.97 -16.65 11.01
N LEU A 161 28.53 -16.24 12.15
CA LEU A 161 29.92 -15.82 12.33
C LEU A 161 30.79 -16.87 13.04
N LYS A 162 30.24 -18.03 13.42
CA LYS A 162 31.01 -19.11 14.09
C LYS A 162 32.22 -19.58 13.29
N GLY A 163 32.17 -19.51 11.97
CA GLY A 163 33.25 -19.96 11.08
C GLY A 163 34.55 -19.17 11.20
N ILE A 164 34.53 -17.97 11.78
CA ILE A 164 35.71 -17.11 11.94
C ILE A 164 36.13 -16.90 13.40
N GLU A 165 35.39 -17.49 14.34
CA GLU A 165 35.61 -17.34 15.78
C GLU A 165 36.94 -17.97 16.25
N HIS A 166 37.40 -19.01 15.56
CA HIS A 166 38.65 -19.71 15.86
C HIS A 166 39.88 -19.13 15.14
N LEU A 167 39.72 -18.07 14.34
CA LEU A 167 40.85 -17.44 13.66
C LEU A 167 41.72 -16.69 14.67
N GLU A 168 43.02 -16.98 14.69
CA GLU A 168 43.95 -16.24 15.54
C GLU A 168 44.11 -14.80 15.02
N VAL A 169 43.56 -13.84 15.76
CA VAL A 169 43.75 -12.40 15.53
C VAL A 169 44.65 -11.85 16.63
N THR A 170 45.93 -11.65 16.30
CA THR A 170 46.92 -11.14 17.26
C THR A 170 46.90 -9.63 17.41
N ASP A 171 46.37 -8.92 16.42
CA ASP A 171 46.31 -7.46 16.35
C ASP A 171 44.88 -7.01 16.03
N ILE A 172 44.15 -6.61 17.07
CA ILE A 172 42.75 -6.19 16.94
C ILE A 172 42.62 -4.80 16.30
N GLU A 173 43.65 -3.95 16.43
CA GLU A 173 43.65 -2.62 15.80
C GLU A 173 43.87 -2.75 14.30
N PHE A 174 44.73 -3.69 13.89
CA PHE A 174 44.86 -4.08 12.49
C PHE A 174 43.57 -4.69 11.95
N LEU A 175 42.84 -5.50 12.73
CA LEU A 175 41.52 -6.00 12.35
C LEU A 175 40.52 -4.86 12.10
N SER A 176 40.42 -3.90 13.00
CA SER A 176 39.54 -2.73 12.82
C SER A 176 39.88 -1.97 11.52
N SER A 177 41.16 -1.80 11.24
CA SER A 177 41.65 -1.13 10.03
C SER A 177 41.32 -1.93 8.76
N ALA A 178 41.53 -3.25 8.78
CA ALA A 178 41.20 -4.16 7.68
C ALA A 178 39.68 -4.21 7.41
N MET A 179 38.87 -4.24 8.47
CA MET A 179 37.40 -4.16 8.36
C MET A 179 36.94 -2.86 7.73
N THR A 180 37.50 -1.73 8.16
CA THR A 180 37.12 -0.40 7.63
C THR A 180 37.42 -0.32 6.14
N LYS A 181 38.60 -0.78 5.72
CA LYS A 181 38.98 -0.84 4.31
C LYS A 181 38.06 -1.75 3.48
N ALA A 182 37.78 -2.96 3.99
CA ALA A 182 36.90 -3.89 3.29
C ALA A 182 35.45 -3.37 3.18
N LEU A 183 35.00 -2.57 4.15
CA LEU A 183 33.72 -1.87 4.11
C LEU A 183 33.70 -0.68 3.15
N ASP A 184 34.79 0.07 3.02
CA ASP A 184 34.90 1.15 2.02
C ASP A 184 34.79 0.56 0.60
N ASP A 185 35.50 -0.55 0.33
CA ASP A 185 35.40 -1.26 -0.95
C ASP A 185 33.95 -1.77 -1.20
N LEU A 186 33.28 -2.24 -0.15
CA LEU A 186 31.87 -2.67 -0.22
C LEU A 186 30.93 -1.48 -0.53
N ARG A 187 31.16 -0.33 0.11
CA ARG A 187 30.38 0.89 -0.10
C ARG A 187 30.42 1.32 -1.55
N GLU A 188 31.59 1.36 -2.17
CA GLU A 188 31.72 1.73 -3.58
C GLU A 188 30.95 0.77 -4.51
N ARG A 189 31.05 -0.54 -4.26
CA ARG A 189 30.32 -1.56 -5.04
C ARG A 189 28.81 -1.39 -4.90
N LEU A 190 28.31 -1.33 -3.66
CA LEU A 190 26.88 -1.21 -3.38
C LEU A 190 26.31 0.08 -3.96
N MET A 191 27.01 1.22 -3.83
CA MET A 191 26.56 2.48 -4.44
C MET A 191 26.36 2.36 -5.95
N LYS A 192 27.23 1.63 -6.65
CA LYS A 192 27.12 1.39 -8.09
C LYS A 192 25.94 0.49 -8.46
N GLU A 193 25.76 -0.61 -7.74
CA GLU A 193 24.62 -1.52 -7.97
C GLU A 193 23.28 -0.84 -7.71
N LEU A 194 23.22 -0.03 -6.66
CA LEU A 194 21.99 0.59 -6.19
C LEU A 194 21.58 1.82 -6.99
N ALA A 195 22.51 2.50 -7.66
CA ALA A 195 22.18 3.53 -8.65
C ALA A 195 21.25 2.99 -9.75
N GLY A 196 21.38 1.70 -10.12
CA GLY A 196 20.56 1.03 -11.12
C GLY A 196 19.35 0.25 -10.56
N ALA A 197 19.20 0.15 -9.23
CA ALA A 197 18.18 -0.70 -8.63
C ALA A 197 16.75 -0.19 -8.94
N LYS A 198 15.87 -1.14 -9.30
CA LYS A 198 14.45 -0.89 -9.48
C LYS A 198 13.75 -1.01 -8.13
N LEU A 199 12.68 -0.24 -7.90
CA LEU A 199 11.87 -0.39 -6.68
C LEU A 199 11.44 -1.85 -6.48
N SER A 200 11.10 -2.55 -7.58
CA SER A 200 10.71 -3.96 -7.58
C SER A 200 11.73 -4.92 -6.96
N SER A 201 12.99 -4.53 -6.78
CA SER A 201 13.99 -5.36 -6.07
C SER A 201 13.89 -5.26 -4.55
N PHE A 202 13.15 -4.29 -4.02
CA PHE A 202 13.01 -4.10 -2.58
C PHE A 202 12.18 -5.25 -2.00
N PRO A 203 12.60 -5.87 -0.87
CA PRO A 203 11.85 -6.95 -0.24
C PRO A 203 10.40 -6.57 0.11
N ARG A 204 10.19 -5.29 0.42
CA ARG A 204 8.89 -4.69 0.66
C ARG A 204 8.82 -3.36 -0.08
N GLN A 205 7.77 -3.17 -0.87
CA GLN A 205 7.63 -2.02 -1.74
C GLN A 205 7.06 -0.81 -0.98
N PRO A 206 7.45 0.43 -1.32
CA PRO A 206 6.89 1.63 -0.68
C PRO A 206 5.36 1.73 -0.83
N HIS A 207 4.83 1.34 -1.99
CA HIS A 207 3.38 1.36 -2.24
C HIS A 207 2.62 0.33 -1.38
N THR A 208 3.24 -0.80 -1.04
CA THR A 208 2.65 -1.79 -0.12
C THR A 208 2.56 -1.21 1.29
N ILE A 209 3.63 -0.54 1.75
CA ILE A 209 3.66 0.13 3.06
C ILE A 209 2.57 1.19 3.14
N LEU A 210 2.43 2.03 2.10
CA LEU A 210 1.37 3.03 2.03
C LEU A 210 -0.03 2.40 1.98
N ALA A 211 -0.24 1.36 1.17
CA ALA A 211 -1.55 0.72 1.02
C ALA A 211 -2.07 0.11 2.33
N GLU A 212 -1.18 -0.40 3.19
CA GLU A 212 -1.55 -0.93 4.51
C GLU A 212 -2.11 0.15 5.45
N HIS A 213 -1.65 1.40 5.30
CA HIS A 213 -2.19 2.55 6.05
C HIS A 213 -3.68 2.79 5.72
N PHE A 214 -4.11 2.44 4.50
CA PHE A 214 -5.50 2.56 4.03
C PHE A 214 -6.24 1.21 4.07
N SER A 215 -5.87 0.36 5.02
CA SER A 215 -6.61 -0.88 5.28
C SER A 215 -8.04 -0.60 5.74
N GLY A 216 -8.90 -1.60 5.58
CA GLY A 216 -10.29 -1.52 5.98
C GLY A 216 -11.15 -2.55 5.27
N CYS A 217 -12.45 -2.48 5.52
CA CYS A 217 -13.43 -3.39 4.94
C CYS A 217 -13.63 -3.10 3.45
N TRP A 218 -13.39 -4.10 2.61
CA TRP A 218 -13.58 -4.00 1.15
C TRP A 218 -14.90 -4.58 0.67
N ALA A 219 -15.82 -4.93 1.60
CA ALA A 219 -17.16 -5.38 1.24
C ALA A 219 -17.88 -4.28 0.44
N GLN A 220 -18.54 -4.68 -0.64
CA GLN A 220 -19.30 -3.77 -1.51
C GLN A 220 -20.80 -3.96 -1.29
N CYS A 221 -21.54 -2.85 -1.29
CA CYS A 221 -22.99 -2.87 -1.19
C CYS A 221 -23.54 -3.66 -2.37
N PRO A 222 -24.34 -4.73 -2.15
CA PRO A 222 -24.81 -5.61 -3.22
C PRO A 222 -25.73 -4.91 -4.23
N PHE A 223 -26.23 -3.73 -3.89
CA PHE A 223 -27.13 -2.95 -4.72
C PHE A 223 -26.46 -1.85 -5.55
N CYS A 224 -25.36 -1.25 -5.07
CA CYS A 224 -24.76 -0.09 -5.74
C CYS A 224 -23.23 -0.12 -5.80
N GLY A 225 -22.60 -1.18 -5.29
CA GLY A 225 -21.15 -1.38 -5.33
C GLY A 225 -20.33 -0.47 -4.41
N ALA A 226 -20.97 0.41 -3.62
CA ALA A 226 -20.27 1.31 -2.70
C ALA A 226 -19.52 0.51 -1.62
N VAL A 227 -18.30 0.93 -1.27
CA VAL A 227 -17.42 0.20 -0.36
C VAL A 227 -17.78 0.52 1.09
N CYS A 228 -17.74 -0.48 1.96
CA CYS A 228 -17.97 -0.29 3.38
C CYS A 228 -16.94 0.69 3.98
N THR A 229 -17.38 1.62 4.82
CA THR A 229 -16.53 2.66 5.40
C THR A 229 -15.75 2.20 6.63
N ASN A 230 -16.06 1.02 7.19
CA ASN A 230 -15.39 0.50 8.39
C ASN A 230 -13.89 0.29 8.15
N THR A 231 -13.06 0.86 9.03
CA THR A 231 -11.59 0.84 8.94
C THR A 231 -10.98 -0.48 9.39
N MET A 232 -11.76 -1.39 9.99
CA MET A 232 -11.31 -2.73 10.34
C MET A 232 -11.59 -3.72 9.22
N GLN A 233 -10.59 -4.53 8.86
CA GLN A 233 -10.76 -5.66 7.96
C GLN A 233 -11.56 -6.77 8.64
N ASN A 234 -12.43 -7.45 7.88
CA ASN A 234 -13.23 -8.58 8.37
C ASN A 234 -13.96 -8.28 9.69
N HIS A 235 -14.44 -7.05 9.85
CA HIS A 235 -15.13 -6.64 11.07
C HIS A 235 -16.44 -7.40 11.24
N ASP A 236 -16.83 -7.59 12.50
CA ASP A 236 -18.15 -8.07 12.87
C ASP A 236 -19.22 -6.99 12.68
N GLY A 237 -20.49 -7.42 12.69
CA GLY A 237 -21.65 -6.52 12.55
C GLY A 237 -21.93 -6.10 11.10
N ASP A 238 -22.87 -5.17 10.95
CA ASP A 238 -23.37 -4.77 9.63
C ASP A 238 -22.38 -3.86 8.89
N HIS A 239 -22.24 -4.09 7.59
CA HIS A 239 -21.56 -3.18 6.68
C HIS A 239 -22.37 -1.90 6.45
N GLN A 240 -21.68 -0.78 6.34
CA GLN A 240 -22.30 0.54 6.22
C GLN A 240 -21.47 1.41 5.27
N VAL A 241 -22.13 2.40 4.67
CA VAL A 241 -21.49 3.45 3.88
C VAL A 241 -22.23 4.77 4.11
N VAL A 242 -21.52 5.89 4.05
CA VAL A 242 -22.13 7.22 4.24
C VAL A 242 -22.98 7.59 3.03
N PHE A 243 -22.43 7.48 1.82
CA PHE A 243 -23.13 7.84 0.59
C PHE A 243 -23.30 6.61 -0.30
N HIS A 244 -24.55 6.22 -0.50
CA HIS A 244 -24.91 5.26 -1.52
C HIS A 244 -24.87 5.89 -2.92
N ARG A 245 -24.75 5.04 -3.94
CA ARG A 245 -24.64 5.43 -5.35
C ARG A 245 -25.86 4.95 -6.14
N PRO A 246 -26.15 5.52 -7.32
CA PRO A 246 -27.22 5.02 -8.19
C PRO A 246 -27.03 3.53 -8.50
N GLN A 247 -28.08 2.70 -8.39
CA GLN A 247 -27.97 1.25 -8.64
C GLN A 247 -27.65 0.91 -10.11
N ALA A 248 -27.84 1.86 -11.03
CA ALA A 248 -27.39 1.81 -12.41
C ALA A 248 -25.89 1.53 -12.54
N LEU A 249 -25.07 1.89 -11.55
CA LEU A 249 -23.63 1.63 -11.54
C LEU A 249 -23.28 0.14 -11.42
N THR A 250 -24.25 -0.68 -11.01
CA THR A 250 -24.16 -2.14 -10.93
C THR A 250 -25.12 -2.83 -11.90
N GLY A 251 -25.72 -2.08 -12.83
CA GLY A 251 -26.60 -2.62 -13.88
C GLY A 251 -28.01 -2.98 -13.44
N PHE A 252 -28.47 -2.53 -12.27
CA PHE A 252 -29.87 -2.74 -11.87
C PHE A 252 -30.81 -1.97 -12.80
N THR A 253 -31.89 -2.63 -13.20
CA THR A 253 -32.93 -2.08 -14.07
C THR A 253 -34.31 -2.22 -13.44
N TRP A 254 -35.24 -1.37 -13.85
CA TRP A 254 -36.64 -1.46 -13.44
C TRP A 254 -37.35 -2.65 -14.07
N TRP A 255 -38.29 -3.20 -13.30
CA TRP A 255 -39.17 -4.27 -13.74
C TRP A 255 -40.62 -3.82 -13.64
N LYS A 256 -41.44 -4.29 -14.57
CA LYS A 256 -42.89 -4.18 -14.48
C LYS A 256 -43.46 -5.51 -14.00
N ILE A 257 -44.33 -5.41 -13.01
CA ILE A 257 -44.93 -6.55 -12.33
C ILE A 257 -46.45 -6.37 -12.42
N PHE A 258 -47.09 -7.29 -13.13
CA PHE A 258 -48.54 -7.42 -13.23
C PHE A 258 -48.94 -8.83 -12.78
N PRO A 259 -50.22 -9.08 -12.44
CA PRO A 259 -50.67 -10.44 -12.14
C PRO A 259 -50.33 -11.41 -13.27
N GLY A 260 -49.47 -12.39 -12.98
CA GLY A 260 -49.04 -13.43 -13.93
C GLY A 260 -47.95 -13.02 -14.94
N ILE A 261 -47.45 -11.77 -14.92
CA ILE A 261 -46.42 -11.29 -15.86
C ILE A 261 -45.38 -10.43 -15.12
N GLU A 262 -44.12 -10.82 -15.22
CA GLU A 262 -42.98 -9.99 -14.85
C GLU A 262 -42.04 -9.83 -16.06
N TYR A 263 -41.58 -8.61 -16.33
CA TYR A 263 -40.57 -8.41 -17.37
C TYR A 263 -39.66 -7.23 -17.04
N ASN A 264 -38.42 -7.34 -17.51
CA ASN A 264 -37.40 -6.32 -17.37
C ASN A 264 -37.64 -5.21 -18.41
N THR A 265 -37.77 -3.97 -17.94
CA THR A 265 -37.94 -2.80 -18.83
C THR A 265 -36.62 -2.38 -19.49
N HIS A 266 -35.50 -2.88 -18.97
CA HIS A 266 -34.14 -2.45 -19.29
C HIS A 266 -33.87 -0.97 -18.97
N GLU A 267 -34.76 -0.32 -18.19
CA GLU A 267 -34.59 1.06 -17.72
C GLU A 267 -33.65 1.07 -16.51
N LEU A 268 -32.49 1.73 -16.60
CA LEU A 268 -31.48 1.73 -15.54
C LEU A 268 -31.95 2.51 -14.29
N ILE A 269 -31.72 1.97 -13.09
CA ILE A 269 -32.19 2.58 -11.83
C ILE A 269 -31.24 3.69 -11.37
N ILE A 270 -31.67 4.94 -11.45
CA ILE A 270 -30.88 6.09 -10.97
C ILE A 270 -31.01 6.32 -9.45
N ASP A 271 -31.96 5.66 -8.80
CA ASP A 271 -32.19 5.78 -7.36
C ASP A 271 -31.04 5.16 -6.56
N ILE A 272 -30.74 5.74 -5.39
CA ILE A 272 -29.79 5.20 -4.42
C ILE A 272 -30.48 4.26 -3.45
N CYS A 273 -29.68 3.37 -2.84
CA CYS A 273 -30.16 2.37 -1.89
C CYS A 273 -30.97 3.00 -0.74
N SER A 274 -30.45 4.10 -0.19
CA SER A 274 -31.06 4.83 0.93
C SER A 274 -32.45 5.38 0.61
N SER A 275 -32.70 5.86 -0.61
CA SER A 275 -34.04 6.26 -1.06
C SER A 275 -34.95 5.05 -1.30
N LEU A 276 -34.40 3.96 -1.86
CA LEU A 276 -35.18 2.76 -2.19
C LEU A 276 -35.70 2.05 -0.94
N VAL A 277 -34.90 1.95 0.13
CA VAL A 277 -35.34 1.34 1.41
C VAL A 277 -36.44 2.14 2.11
N ALA A 278 -36.63 3.41 1.75
CA ALA A 278 -37.75 4.24 2.22
C ALA A 278 -39.01 4.13 1.34
N SER A 279 -38.91 3.49 0.17
CA SER A 279 -39.98 3.44 -0.84
C SER A 279 -40.80 2.15 -0.80
N ASP A 280 -41.91 2.10 -1.54
CA ASP A 280 -42.68 0.87 -1.77
C ASP A 280 -42.14 0.03 -2.95
N CYS A 281 -40.96 0.37 -3.47
CA CYS A 281 -40.32 -0.41 -4.52
C CYS A 281 -39.95 -1.81 -4.01
N ARG A 282 -39.84 -2.75 -4.95
CA ARG A 282 -39.39 -4.12 -4.71
C ARG A 282 -38.15 -4.41 -5.56
N PHE A 283 -37.34 -5.35 -5.12
CA PHE A 283 -36.20 -5.87 -5.85
C PHE A 283 -36.23 -7.39 -5.90
N LYS A 284 -35.44 -7.96 -6.80
CA LYS A 284 -35.15 -9.38 -6.90
C LYS A 284 -33.65 -9.55 -6.80
N PHE A 285 -33.20 -10.52 -6.01
CA PHE A 285 -31.78 -10.81 -5.83
C PHE A 285 -31.52 -12.30 -6.03
N GLY A 286 -30.49 -12.65 -6.81
CA GLY A 286 -30.08 -14.06 -7.02
C GLY A 286 -31.16 -14.98 -7.58
N GLY A 287 -32.14 -14.47 -8.34
CA GLY A 287 -33.26 -15.25 -8.85
C GLY A 287 -34.35 -15.59 -7.82
N GLY A 288 -34.24 -15.08 -6.59
CA GLY A 288 -35.22 -15.27 -5.51
C GLY A 288 -36.56 -14.54 -5.73
N PRO A 289 -37.46 -14.50 -4.74
CA PRO A 289 -38.73 -13.79 -4.88
C PRO A 289 -38.54 -12.26 -4.90
N TRP A 290 -39.58 -11.54 -5.32
CA TRP A 290 -39.64 -10.09 -5.15
C TRP A 290 -39.74 -9.72 -3.67
N ILE A 291 -38.82 -8.91 -3.18
CA ILE A 291 -38.75 -8.47 -1.78
C ILE A 291 -38.91 -6.95 -1.75
N PRO A 292 -39.80 -6.40 -0.89
CA PRO A 292 -39.85 -4.96 -0.66
C PRO A 292 -38.50 -4.43 -0.16
N TYR A 293 -38.04 -3.29 -0.69
CA TYR A 293 -36.80 -2.68 -0.21
C TYR A 293 -36.87 -2.34 1.28
N LYS A 294 -38.04 -1.99 1.83
CA LYS A 294 -38.25 -1.77 3.28
C LYS A 294 -37.86 -2.96 4.16
N THR A 295 -37.95 -4.18 3.62
CA THR A 295 -37.61 -5.42 4.31
C THR A 295 -36.47 -6.15 3.61
N TYR A 296 -35.53 -5.40 3.01
CA TYR A 296 -34.45 -5.97 2.19
C TYR A 296 -33.65 -7.06 2.89
N ARG A 297 -33.50 -6.97 4.21
CA ARG A 297 -32.77 -7.97 5.02
C ARG A 297 -33.38 -9.38 4.93
N ASN A 298 -34.64 -9.51 4.56
CA ASN A 298 -35.27 -10.82 4.33
C ASN A 298 -34.69 -11.56 3.12
N ALA A 299 -33.91 -10.90 2.25
CA ALA A 299 -33.22 -11.53 1.14
C ALA A 299 -32.03 -12.42 1.58
N GLY A 300 -31.61 -12.32 2.85
CA GLY A 300 -30.43 -13.04 3.36
C GLY A 300 -29.09 -12.46 2.87
N PRO A 301 -27.96 -13.07 3.25
CA PRO A 301 -26.64 -12.62 2.83
C PRO A 301 -26.46 -12.73 1.30
N PRO A 302 -25.72 -11.79 0.66
CA PRO A 302 -24.98 -10.70 1.27
C PRO A 302 -25.81 -9.42 1.52
N VAL A 303 -27.11 -9.41 1.19
CA VAL A 303 -27.96 -8.22 1.32
C VAL A 303 -28.29 -7.92 2.78
N SER A 304 -28.55 -8.94 3.58
CA SER A 304 -28.93 -8.79 4.98
C SER A 304 -27.81 -8.34 5.92
N THR A 305 -26.55 -8.38 5.45
CA THR A 305 -25.37 -7.96 6.24
C THR A 305 -25.05 -6.47 6.09
N TRP A 306 -25.91 -5.72 5.41
CA TRP A 306 -25.78 -4.27 5.26
C TRP A 306 -26.79 -3.51 6.12
N ASN A 307 -26.37 -2.38 6.68
CA ASN A 307 -27.24 -1.40 7.32
C ASN A 307 -27.40 -0.19 6.41
N ILE A 308 -28.48 -0.18 5.64
CA ILE A 308 -28.86 0.91 4.74
C ILE A 308 -29.90 1.77 5.45
N LEU A 309 -29.51 2.99 5.83
CA LEU A 309 -30.41 3.94 6.48
C LEU A 309 -31.17 4.77 5.43
N PRO A 310 -32.44 5.11 5.70
CA PRO A 310 -33.18 6.08 4.88
C PRO A 310 -32.51 7.45 4.87
N ASP A 311 -31.97 7.85 3.72
CA ASP A 311 -31.35 9.15 3.47
C ASP A 311 -31.41 9.47 1.97
N PRO A 312 -32.12 10.52 1.54
CA PRO A 312 -32.20 10.86 0.12
C PRO A 312 -30.92 11.54 -0.41
N SER A 313 -29.92 11.81 0.43
CA SER A 313 -28.71 12.54 0.06
C SER A 313 -27.85 11.76 -0.94
N MET A 314 -27.67 12.33 -2.13
CA MET A 314 -26.81 11.78 -3.19
C MET A 314 -25.78 12.82 -3.61
N GLN A 315 -24.52 12.42 -3.61
CA GLN A 315 -23.40 13.28 -4.00
C GLN A 315 -23.55 13.77 -5.45
N ALA A 316 -23.28 15.05 -5.69
CA ALA A 316 -23.23 15.66 -7.02
C ALA A 316 -22.28 14.92 -7.96
N TYR A 317 -21.20 14.32 -7.41
CA TYR A 317 -20.27 13.50 -8.17
C TYR A 317 -20.95 12.37 -8.94
N TRP A 318 -21.84 11.60 -8.30
CA TRP A 318 -22.51 10.48 -8.97
C TRP A 318 -23.58 10.95 -9.96
N LYS A 319 -24.19 12.12 -9.72
CA LYS A 319 -25.11 12.77 -10.68
C LYS A 319 -24.38 13.20 -11.95
N TRP A 320 -23.21 13.84 -11.78
CA TRP A 320 -22.33 14.21 -12.89
C TRP A 320 -21.82 12.97 -13.63
N PHE A 321 -21.32 11.96 -12.92
CA PHE A 321 -20.79 10.73 -13.51
C PHE A 321 -21.84 10.03 -14.39
N VAL A 322 -23.06 9.82 -13.88
CA VAL A 322 -24.13 9.16 -14.65
C VAL A 322 -24.53 9.98 -15.88
N SER A 323 -24.63 11.30 -15.76
CA SER A 323 -24.92 12.19 -16.89
C SER A 323 -23.81 12.16 -17.94
N HIS A 324 -22.56 12.23 -17.50
CA HIS A 324 -21.39 12.35 -18.37
C HIS A 324 -21.08 11.03 -19.10
N PHE A 325 -21.14 9.89 -18.40
CA PHE A 325 -20.86 8.56 -18.95
C PHE A 325 -22.13 7.80 -19.37
N ARG A 326 -23.24 8.50 -19.62
CA ARG A 326 -24.54 7.91 -19.95
C ARG A 326 -24.44 6.82 -21.02
N THR A 327 -23.88 7.16 -22.18
CA THR A 327 -23.82 6.25 -23.34
C THR A 327 -22.98 5.02 -23.03
N GLN A 328 -21.88 5.18 -22.31
CA GLN A 328 -21.00 4.08 -21.91
C GLN A 328 -21.68 3.16 -20.88
N LEU A 329 -22.44 3.72 -19.92
CA LEU A 329 -23.22 2.95 -18.96
C LEU A 329 -24.36 2.17 -19.63
N GLU A 330 -25.08 2.79 -20.57
CA GLU A 330 -26.11 2.11 -21.37
C GLU A 330 -25.54 0.92 -22.15
N ALA A 331 -24.38 1.12 -22.79
CA ALA A 331 -23.69 0.07 -23.53
C ALA A 331 -23.17 -1.04 -22.61
N LEU A 332 -22.59 -0.69 -21.45
CA LEU A 332 -22.03 -1.64 -20.50
C LEU A 332 -23.09 -2.61 -19.95
N TYR A 333 -24.27 -2.09 -19.63
CA TYR A 333 -25.33 -2.86 -18.98
C TYR A 333 -26.46 -3.28 -19.91
N ASN A 334 -26.35 -2.98 -21.22
CA ASN A 334 -27.41 -3.20 -22.19
C ASN A 334 -28.77 -2.65 -21.71
N GLY A 335 -28.74 -1.46 -21.12
CA GLY A 335 -29.89 -0.76 -20.53
C GLY A 335 -30.02 0.66 -21.09
N LYS A 336 -31.11 1.35 -20.72
CA LYS A 336 -31.41 2.71 -21.17
C LYS A 336 -31.80 3.62 -20.02
N PHE A 337 -31.33 4.87 -20.06
CA PHE A 337 -31.80 5.90 -19.13
C PHE A 337 -33.05 6.59 -19.69
N GLN A 338 -34.18 5.91 -19.57
CA GLN A 338 -35.48 6.34 -20.08
C GLN A 338 -36.59 5.93 -19.11
N GLY A 339 -37.80 6.46 -19.31
CA GLY A 339 -38.95 6.09 -18.49
C GLY A 339 -38.68 6.40 -17.01
N LYS A 340 -38.81 5.40 -16.14
CA LYS A 340 -38.54 5.57 -14.70
C LYS A 340 -37.03 5.74 -14.40
N GLY A 341 -36.17 5.36 -15.34
CA GLY A 341 -34.73 5.56 -15.27
C GLY A 341 -34.21 6.82 -15.95
N GLU A 342 -35.09 7.74 -16.40
CA GLU A 342 -34.65 8.94 -17.10
C GLU A 342 -33.79 9.85 -16.22
N ILE A 343 -32.60 10.22 -16.73
CA ILE A 343 -31.69 11.15 -16.03
C ILE A 343 -32.33 12.53 -15.96
N PRO A 344 -32.61 13.07 -14.75
CA PRO A 344 -33.27 14.37 -14.57
C PRO A 344 -32.45 15.50 -15.17
N GLU A 345 -33.13 16.56 -15.64
CA GLU A 345 -32.47 17.72 -16.23
C GLU A 345 -31.46 18.37 -15.27
N GLY A 346 -31.78 18.41 -13.96
CA GLY A 346 -30.88 18.94 -12.94
C GLY A 346 -29.53 18.21 -12.87
N TRP A 347 -29.49 16.90 -13.13
CA TRP A 347 -28.23 16.14 -13.14
C TRP A 347 -27.36 16.49 -14.35
N ARG A 348 -27.99 16.83 -15.48
CA ARG A 348 -27.29 17.22 -16.72
C ARG A 348 -26.62 18.59 -16.59
N ARG A 349 -27.08 19.41 -15.64
CA ARG A 349 -26.52 20.73 -15.34
C ARG A 349 -25.36 20.70 -14.35
N VAL A 350 -25.17 19.59 -13.62
CA VAL A 350 -24.06 19.46 -12.67
C VAL A 350 -22.75 19.42 -13.44
N THR A 351 -21.88 20.39 -13.17
CA THR A 351 -20.55 20.46 -13.78
C THR A 351 -19.54 19.60 -13.03
N LYS A 352 -18.45 19.22 -13.71
CA LYS A 352 -17.32 18.53 -13.06
C LYS A 352 -16.76 19.34 -11.88
N GLN A 353 -16.67 20.67 -12.03
CA GLN A 353 -16.13 21.54 -10.99
C GLN A 353 -17.01 21.55 -9.74
N GLU A 354 -18.33 21.62 -9.90
CA GLU A 354 -19.28 21.51 -8.78
C GLU A 354 -19.20 20.15 -8.10
N ALA A 355 -19.17 19.07 -8.89
CA ALA A 355 -19.01 17.70 -8.39
C ALA A 355 -17.74 17.52 -7.54
N LEU A 356 -16.60 18.06 -8.00
CA LEU A 356 -15.34 18.01 -7.27
C LEU A 356 -15.34 18.91 -6.02
N SER A 357 -15.92 20.11 -6.12
CA SER A 357 -16.00 21.05 -4.99
C SER A 357 -16.88 20.54 -3.85
N GLU A 358 -17.90 19.73 -4.15
CA GLU A 358 -18.73 19.07 -3.13
C GLU A 358 -17.96 17.94 -2.44
N LEU A 359 -17.22 17.12 -3.21
CA LEU A 359 -16.43 16.03 -2.65
C LEU A 359 -15.39 16.50 -1.61
N GLU A 360 -14.82 17.69 -1.80
CA GLU A 360 -13.82 18.25 -0.88
C GLU A 360 -14.43 18.80 0.43
N LYS A 361 -15.75 18.96 0.49
CA LYS A 361 -16.48 19.44 1.68
C LYS A 361 -17.06 18.31 2.53
N CYS A 362 -17.05 17.07 2.03
CA CYS A 362 -17.69 15.92 2.65
C CYS A 362 -16.77 15.11 3.56
#